data_AF-A0A1X0RTT0-F1
#
_entry.id   AF-A0A1X0RTT0-F1
#
_cell.length_a   1.000
_cell.length_b   1.000
_cell.length_c   1.000
_cell.angle_alpha   90.00
_cell.angle_beta   90.00
_cell.angle_gamma   90.00
#
_symmetry.space_group_name_H-M   'P 1'
#
loop_
_entity.id
_entity.type
_entity.pdbx_description
1 polymer ?
#
loop_
_entity_poly.entity_id
_entity_poly.type
_entity_poly.pdbx_seq_one_letter_code
_entity_poly.pdbx_strand_id
1 'polypeptide(L)'
;MQKQPSPNLQDLVTFLTNVTNAALLNLPETIKSLLYFDALEHLSQSMKGLLLDTDRQHMTEIALSNFDTDVRFVEDFVNSLGDPTLNDTFLELRQLLDLAILSDNPEEYLTPQVRNRKYNRLNSRDVVILFEK
;
A
#
# COMPACT_ATOMS: atom_id res chain seq x y z
N MET A 1 4.60 0.56 18.78
CA MET A 1 4.98 0.96 17.41
C MET A 1 6.29 0.29 17.07
N GLN A 2 6.34 -0.42 15.96
CA GLN A 2 7.55 -1.06 15.47
C GLN A 2 8.49 -0.03 14.83
N LYS A 3 9.80 -0.21 15.00
CA LYS A 3 10.84 0.66 14.42
C LYS A 3 11.31 0.20 13.04
N GLN A 4 10.96 -1.01 12.65
CA GLN A 4 11.38 -1.65 11.41
C GLN A 4 10.16 -2.34 10.79
N PRO A 5 10.15 -2.52 9.45
CA PRO A 5 9.08 -3.27 8.78
C PRO A 5 9.04 -4.72 9.25
N SER A 6 7.89 -5.36 9.10
CA SER A 6 7.72 -6.76 9.49
C SER A 6 8.71 -7.68 8.76
N PRO A 7 9.28 -8.69 9.45
CA PRO A 7 10.27 -9.59 8.85
C PRO A 7 9.75 -10.28 7.59
N ASN A 8 8.49 -10.69 7.60
CA ASN A 8 7.84 -11.32 6.45
C ASN A 8 7.82 -10.42 5.20
N LEU A 9 7.67 -9.10 5.39
CA LEU A 9 7.64 -8.14 4.29
C LEU A 9 9.05 -7.89 3.74
N GLN A 10 10.06 -7.85 4.63
CA GLN A 10 11.46 -7.79 4.23
C GLN A 10 11.86 -9.04 3.43
N ASP A 11 11.44 -10.21 3.88
CA ASP A 11 11.66 -11.48 3.16
C ASP A 11 10.98 -11.48 1.80
N LEU A 12 9.75 -10.96 1.71
CA LEU A 12 9.01 -10.86 0.46
C LEU A 12 9.70 -9.93 -0.56
N VAL A 13 10.12 -8.73 -0.14
CA VAL A 13 10.85 -7.79 -1.00
C VAL A 13 12.19 -8.38 -1.46
N THR A 14 12.88 -9.07 -0.55
CA THR A 14 14.13 -9.77 -0.86
C THR A 14 13.90 -10.88 -1.88
N PHE A 15 12.86 -11.70 -1.68
CA PHE A 15 12.48 -12.75 -2.62
C PHE A 15 12.13 -12.18 -3.99
N LEU A 16 11.29 -11.14 -4.06
CA LEU A 16 10.90 -10.48 -5.30
C LEU A 16 12.12 -9.95 -6.04
N THR A 17 13.02 -9.25 -5.34
CA THR A 17 14.27 -8.74 -5.91
C THR A 17 15.13 -9.87 -6.49
N ASN A 18 15.30 -10.96 -5.74
CA ASN A 18 16.12 -12.10 -6.15
C ASN A 18 15.53 -12.83 -7.36
N VAL A 19 14.23 -13.12 -7.36
CA VAL A 19 13.55 -13.79 -8.47
C VAL A 19 13.60 -12.92 -9.72
N THR A 20 13.38 -11.62 -9.56
CA THR A 20 13.41 -10.66 -10.67
C THR A 20 14.82 -10.59 -11.23
N ASN A 21 15.86 -10.41 -10.41
CA ASN A 21 17.25 -10.43 -10.89
C ASN A 21 17.66 -11.76 -11.56
N ALA A 22 17.22 -12.90 -11.03
CA ALA A 22 17.55 -14.21 -11.57
C ALA A 22 16.82 -14.52 -12.90
N ALA A 23 15.53 -14.20 -12.98
CA ALA A 23 14.70 -14.43 -14.16
C ALA A 23 15.06 -13.49 -15.32
N LEU A 24 15.54 -12.28 -15.00
CA LEU A 24 15.70 -11.21 -15.98
C LEU A 24 17.12 -11.02 -16.50
N LEU A 25 18.06 -11.94 -16.24
CA LEU A 25 19.45 -11.83 -16.73
C LEU A 25 19.54 -11.57 -18.25
N ASN A 26 18.50 -11.94 -19.02
CA ASN A 26 18.43 -11.75 -20.47
C ASN A 26 17.13 -11.10 -20.97
N LEU A 27 16.32 -10.48 -20.09
CA LEU A 27 15.02 -9.93 -20.47
C LEU A 27 15.03 -8.40 -20.64
N PRO A 28 14.25 -7.85 -21.60
CA PRO A 28 14.11 -6.42 -21.78
C PRO A 28 13.58 -5.72 -20.52
N GLU A 29 14.00 -4.47 -20.30
CA GLU A 29 13.51 -3.61 -19.19
C GLU A 29 11.99 -3.55 -19.11
N THR A 30 11.30 -3.52 -20.27
CA THR A 30 9.83 -3.50 -20.32
C THR A 30 9.17 -4.72 -19.69
N ILE A 31 9.81 -5.89 -19.76
CA ILE A 31 9.30 -7.11 -19.12
C ILE A 31 9.56 -7.08 -17.61
N LYS A 32 10.65 -6.45 -17.18
CA LYS A 32 10.95 -6.21 -15.77
C LYS A 32 9.89 -5.32 -15.12
N SER A 33 9.61 -4.18 -15.76
CA SER A 33 8.58 -3.24 -15.32
C SER A 33 7.21 -3.91 -15.21
N LEU A 34 6.83 -4.72 -16.21
CA LEU A 34 5.56 -5.44 -16.18
C LEU A 34 5.48 -6.46 -15.02
N LEU A 35 6.54 -7.24 -14.81
CA LEU A 35 6.59 -8.22 -13.71
C LEU A 35 6.50 -7.53 -12.34
N TYR A 36 7.25 -6.43 -12.16
CA TYR A 36 7.17 -5.63 -10.95
C TYR A 36 5.78 -5.04 -10.78
N PHE A 37 5.19 -4.46 -11.82
CA PHE A 37 3.84 -3.91 -11.77
C PHE A 37 2.83 -4.96 -11.30
N ASP A 38 2.78 -6.12 -11.94
CA ASP A 38 1.83 -7.18 -11.59
C ASP A 38 2.02 -7.65 -10.14
N ALA A 39 3.27 -7.88 -9.71
CA ALA A 39 3.56 -8.35 -8.36
C ALA A 39 3.24 -7.30 -7.28
N LEU A 40 3.61 -6.03 -7.54
CA LEU A 40 3.39 -4.92 -6.63
C LEU A 40 1.91 -4.55 -6.54
N GLU A 41 1.16 -4.62 -7.65
CA GLU A 41 -0.29 -4.44 -7.66
C GLU A 41 -0.95 -5.52 -6.81
N HIS A 42 -0.56 -6.78 -6.98
CA HIS A 42 -1.08 -7.88 -6.17
C HIS A 42 -0.78 -7.71 -4.67
N LEU A 43 0.42 -7.21 -4.33
CA LEU A 43 0.80 -6.91 -2.96
C LEU A 43 -0.03 -5.76 -2.38
N SER A 44 -0.18 -4.65 -3.12
CA SER A 44 -0.99 -3.49 -2.74
C SER A 44 -2.44 -3.89 -2.46
N GLN A 45 -3.06 -4.68 -3.35
CA GLN A 45 -4.42 -5.17 -3.15
C GLN A 45 -4.53 -6.13 -1.95
N SER A 46 -3.54 -6.99 -1.73
CA SER A 46 -3.52 -7.91 -0.59
C SER A 46 -3.42 -7.14 0.74
N MET A 47 -2.54 -6.14 0.80
CA MET A 47 -2.40 -5.26 1.97
C MET A 47 -3.66 -4.43 2.21
N LYS A 48 -4.28 -3.89 1.15
CA LYS A 48 -5.58 -3.21 1.23
C LYS A 48 -6.66 -4.12 1.80
N GLY A 49 -6.69 -5.38 1.35
CA GLY A 49 -7.60 -6.40 1.89
C GLY A 49 -7.43 -6.61 3.40
N LEU A 50 -6.20 -6.61 3.91
CA LEU A 50 -5.94 -6.72 5.36
C LEU A 50 -6.50 -5.52 6.15
N LEU A 51 -6.41 -4.31 5.59
CA LEU A 51 -6.96 -3.10 6.21
C LEU A 51 -8.50 -3.13 6.24
N LEU A 52 -9.11 -3.57 5.13
CA LEU A 52 -10.57 -3.59 4.95
C LEU A 52 -11.26 -4.85 5.49
N ASP A 53 -10.52 -5.87 5.94
CA ASP A 53 -11.06 -7.17 6.37
C ASP A 53 -12.11 -7.02 7.49
N THR A 54 -13.40 -7.18 7.15
CA THR A 54 -14.55 -6.96 8.03
C THR A 54 -14.68 -8.02 9.14
N ASP A 55 -14.04 -9.18 8.98
CA ASP A 55 -14.12 -10.27 9.97
C ASP A 55 -13.16 -10.05 11.15
N ARG A 56 -12.24 -9.08 11.05
CA ARG A 56 -11.30 -8.71 12.11
C ARG A 56 -11.79 -7.47 12.85
N GLN A 57 -11.63 -7.47 14.18
CA GLN A 57 -11.81 -6.26 14.97
C GLN A 57 -10.98 -5.10 14.39
N HIS A 58 -11.46 -3.88 14.59
CA HIS A 58 -10.73 -2.66 14.25
C HIS A 58 -9.25 -2.77 14.55
N MET A 59 -8.42 -2.38 13.59
CA MET A 59 -7.00 -2.21 13.83
C MET A 59 -6.83 -1.16 14.92
N THR A 60 -6.15 -1.54 16.00
CA THR A 60 -5.78 -0.58 17.04
C THR A 60 -4.84 0.48 16.43
N GLU A 61 -4.74 1.65 17.05
CA GLU A 61 -3.78 2.69 16.64
C GLU A 61 -2.35 2.14 16.50
N ILE A 62 -1.96 1.23 17.39
CA ILE A 62 -0.65 0.56 17.35
C ILE A 62 -0.54 -0.31 16.08
N ALA A 63 -1.59 -1.05 15.72
CA ALA A 63 -1.61 -1.87 14.52
C ALA A 63 -1.59 -1.01 13.25
N LEU A 64 -2.35 0.08 13.20
CA LEU A 64 -2.33 1.05 12.09
C LEU A 64 -0.95 1.68 11.93
N SER A 65 -0.31 2.08 13.03
CA SER A 65 1.05 2.61 12.98
C SER A 65 2.06 1.58 12.51
N ASN A 66 1.95 0.31 12.94
CA ASN A 66 2.85 -0.72 12.46
C ASN A 66 2.65 -0.96 10.96
N PHE A 67 1.40 -0.97 10.52
CA PHE A 67 1.04 -1.13 9.12
C PHE A 67 1.52 0.05 8.26
N ASP A 68 1.49 1.29 8.78
CA ASP A 68 2.11 2.45 8.12
C ASP A 68 3.61 2.27 7.91
N THR A 69 4.34 1.76 8.92
CA THR A 69 5.77 1.42 8.76
C THR A 69 5.98 0.39 7.65
N ASP A 70 5.11 -0.62 7.56
CA ASP A 70 5.19 -1.66 6.52
C ASP A 70 4.89 -1.08 5.13
N VAL A 71 3.83 -0.28 4.96
CA VAL A 71 3.50 0.36 3.68
C VAL A 71 4.61 1.30 3.22
N ARG A 72 5.18 2.12 4.12
CA ARG A 72 6.31 3.01 3.77
C ARG A 72 7.53 2.24 3.27
N PHE A 73 7.84 1.10 3.90
CA PHE A 73 8.94 0.27 3.46
C PHE A 73 8.75 -0.24 2.02
N VAL A 74 7.53 -0.64 1.65
CA VAL A 74 7.24 -1.07 0.27
C VAL A 74 7.28 0.11 -0.70
N GLU A 75 6.74 1.26 -0.32
CA GLU A 75 6.82 2.48 -1.15
C GLU A 75 8.28 2.90 -1.41
N ASP A 76 9.13 2.86 -0.38
CA ASP A 76 10.56 3.14 -0.50
C ASP A 76 11.24 2.13 -1.44
N PHE A 77 10.87 0.84 -1.35
CA PHE A 77 11.33 -0.18 -2.29
C PHE A 77 10.89 0.13 -3.72
N VAL A 78 9.60 0.43 -3.95
CA VAL A 78 9.07 0.80 -5.28
C VAL A 78 9.81 2.01 -5.86
N ASN A 79 10.00 3.06 -5.06
CA ASN A 79 10.75 4.25 -5.46
C ASN A 79 12.20 3.91 -5.83
N SER A 80 12.83 2.96 -5.13
CA SER A 80 14.20 2.52 -5.40
C SER A 80 14.37 1.78 -6.74
N LEU A 81 13.29 1.24 -7.31
CA LEU A 81 13.31 0.61 -8.63
C LEU A 81 13.52 1.62 -9.77
N GLY A 82 13.26 2.92 -9.50
CA GLY A 82 13.49 4.00 -10.46
C GLY A 82 12.54 4.00 -11.67
N ASP A 83 11.45 3.22 -11.60
CA ASP A 83 10.43 3.12 -12.65
C ASP A 83 9.20 3.98 -12.27
N PRO A 84 8.98 5.11 -12.95
CA PRO A 84 7.85 6.00 -12.63
C PRO A 84 6.47 5.36 -12.83
N THR A 85 6.38 4.28 -13.62
CA THR A 85 5.10 3.60 -13.88
C THR A 85 4.58 2.85 -12.66
N LEU A 86 5.46 2.55 -11.70
CA LEU A 86 5.13 1.81 -10.47
C LEU A 86 4.74 2.72 -9.29
N ASN A 87 5.00 4.04 -9.40
CA ASN A 87 4.81 4.97 -8.29
C ASN A 87 3.35 5.09 -7.82
N ASP A 88 2.40 4.85 -8.73
CA ASP A 88 0.97 4.95 -8.41
C ASP A 88 0.40 3.65 -7.80
N THR A 89 1.12 2.52 -7.83
CA THR A 89 0.62 1.19 -7.42
C THR A 89 0.18 1.13 -5.95
N PHE A 90 0.80 1.92 -5.08
CA PHE A 90 0.48 1.98 -3.65
C PHE A 90 -0.32 3.22 -3.25
N LEU A 91 -0.60 4.14 -4.18
CA LEU A 91 -1.18 5.44 -3.84
C LEU A 91 -2.60 5.33 -3.27
N GLU A 92 -3.43 4.42 -3.79
CA GLU A 92 -4.76 4.16 -3.21
C GLU A 92 -4.65 3.63 -1.77
N LEU A 93 -3.80 2.63 -1.55
CA LEU A 93 -3.57 2.04 -0.23
C LEU A 93 -3.05 3.08 0.78
N ARG A 94 -2.10 3.92 0.37
CA ARG A 94 -1.57 5.04 1.16
C ARG A 94 -2.67 5.98 1.60
N GLN A 95 -3.48 6.45 0.65
CA GLN A 95 -4.58 7.37 0.94
C GLN A 95 -5.63 6.74 1.87
N LEU A 96 -5.87 5.43 1.73
CA LEU A 96 -6.87 4.73 2.54
C LEU A 96 -6.37 4.54 3.97
N LEU A 97 -5.08 4.23 4.12
CA LEU A 97 -4.42 4.14 5.41
C LEU A 97 -4.36 5.49 6.12
N ASP A 98 -4.01 6.55 5.40
CA ASP A 98 -4.01 7.92 5.95
C ASP A 98 -5.41 8.30 6.44
N LEU A 99 -6.46 7.91 5.71
CA LEU A 99 -7.85 8.11 6.15
C LEU A 99 -8.19 7.26 7.38
N ALA A 100 -7.73 6.01 7.45
CA ALA A 100 -7.94 5.12 8.59
C ALA A 100 -7.29 5.66 9.86
N ILE A 101 -6.08 6.23 9.74
CA ILE A 101 -5.36 6.87 10.85
C ILE A 101 -6.04 8.16 11.30
N LEU A 102 -6.65 8.91 10.38
CA LEU A 102 -7.36 10.16 10.68
C LEU A 102 -8.84 9.95 11.02
N SER A 103 -9.28 8.71 11.26
CA SER A 103 -10.69 8.35 11.49
C SER A 103 -11.33 9.04 12.70
N ASP A 104 -10.56 9.66 13.59
CA ASP A 104 -11.07 10.53 14.66
C ASP A 104 -11.76 11.80 14.14
N ASN A 105 -11.54 12.20 12.88
CA ASN A 105 -12.21 13.33 12.24
C ASN A 105 -12.68 13.02 10.79
N PRO A 106 -13.68 12.14 10.63
CA PRO A 106 -14.13 11.69 9.32
C PRO A 106 -14.82 12.79 8.51
N GLU A 107 -15.25 13.89 9.16
CA GLU A 107 -15.84 15.05 8.50
C GLU A 107 -14.88 15.74 7.52
N GLU A 108 -13.56 15.62 7.73
CA GLU A 108 -12.56 16.19 6.82
C GLU A 108 -12.65 15.53 5.43
N TYR A 109 -12.92 14.22 5.36
CA TYR A 109 -13.13 13.51 4.11
C TYR A 109 -14.43 13.93 3.40
N LEU A 110 -15.46 14.31 4.14
CA LEU A 110 -16.74 14.78 3.57
C LEU A 110 -16.59 16.13 2.86
N THR A 111 -15.51 16.88 3.13
CA THR A 111 -15.23 18.13 2.45
C THR A 111 -14.70 17.87 1.02
N PRO A 112 -15.42 18.27 -0.05
CA PRO A 112 -15.04 17.91 -1.42
C PRO A 112 -13.64 18.38 -1.82
N GLN A 113 -13.20 19.52 -1.29
CA GLN A 113 -11.87 20.10 -1.55
C GLN A 113 -10.76 19.24 -0.96
N VAL A 114 -10.95 18.72 0.25
CA VAL A 114 -9.97 17.84 0.90
C VAL A 114 -9.96 16.49 0.20
N ARG A 115 -11.13 15.91 -0.04
CA ARG A 115 -11.28 14.64 -0.77
C ARG A 115 -10.55 14.67 -2.12
N ASN A 116 -10.79 15.70 -2.94
CA ASN A 116 -10.19 15.81 -4.26
C ASN A 116 -8.68 16.07 -4.21
N ARG A 117 -8.15 16.62 -3.11
CA ARG A 117 -6.72 16.93 -2.97
C ARG A 117 -5.92 15.79 -2.35
N LYS A 118 -6.42 15.16 -1.29
CA LYS A 118 -5.70 14.15 -0.49
C LYS A 118 -6.13 12.71 -0.81
N TYR A 119 -7.36 12.51 -1.27
CA TYR A 119 -8.00 11.19 -1.36
C TYR A 119 -8.57 10.91 -2.76
N ASN A 120 -7.92 11.43 -3.80
CA ASN A 120 -8.40 11.39 -5.17
C ASN A 120 -8.32 9.99 -5.83
N ARG A 121 -7.61 9.04 -5.24
CA ARG A 121 -7.53 7.65 -5.71
C ARG A 121 -8.49 6.72 -4.98
N LEU A 122 -9.13 7.16 -3.90
CA LEU A 122 -9.95 6.28 -3.08
C LEU A 122 -11.21 5.81 -3.80
N ASN A 123 -11.41 4.49 -3.77
CA ASN A 123 -12.69 3.89 -4.10
C ASN A 123 -13.74 4.21 -3.01
N SER A 124 -14.91 4.72 -3.41
CA SER A 124 -15.99 5.05 -2.47
C SER A 124 -16.48 3.85 -1.65
N ARG A 125 -16.42 2.63 -2.20
CA ARG A 125 -16.81 1.40 -1.49
C ARG A 125 -15.85 1.08 -0.36
N ASP A 126 -14.54 1.21 -0.61
CA ASP A 126 -13.51 0.92 0.38
C ASP A 126 -13.59 1.91 1.56
N VAL A 127 -13.90 3.18 1.27
CA VAL A 127 -14.16 4.19 2.31
C VAL A 127 -15.37 3.85 3.18
N VAL A 128 -16.47 3.39 2.57
CA VAL A 128 -17.65 2.97 3.32
C VAL A 128 -17.31 1.81 4.26
N ILE A 129 -16.63 0.77 3.77
CA ILE A 129 -16.21 -0.37 4.59
C ILE A 129 -15.32 0.08 5.76
N LEU A 130 -14.41 1.02 5.51
CA LEU A 130 -13.52 1.55 6.54
C LEU A 130 -14.28 2.26 7.67
N PHE A 131 -15.34 3.02 7.34
CA PHE A 131 -16.17 3.74 8.32
C PHE A 131 -17.27 2.89 8.98
N GLU A 132 -17.64 1.76 8.36
CA GLU A 132 -18.65 0.84 8.89
C GLU A 132 -18.08 -0.19 9.88
N LYS A 133 -16.76 -0.39 9.88
CA LYS A 133 -16.11 -1.12 10.97
C LYS A 133 -16.46 -0.46 12.30
#